data_AF-A0A7Y0SID7-F1
#
_entry.id   AF-A0A7Y0SID7-F1
#
_cell.length_a   1.000
_cell.length_b   1.000
_cell.length_c   1.000
_cell.angle_alpha   90.00
_cell.angle_beta   90.00
_cell.angle_gamma   90.00
#
_symmetry.space_group_name_H-M   'P 1'
#
loop_
_entity.id
_entity.type
_entity.pdbx_description
1 polymer ?
#
loop_
_entity_poly.entity_id
_entity_poly.type
_entity_poly.pdbx_seq_one_letter_code
_entity_poly.pdbx_strand_id
1 'polypeptide(L)'
;KATAKYTLIAALMYAVAMAFVYISLAYIGSTSSYLGSEFSNGGDILTAFPFSHFGAFGSLLLGAVMVLACLTTAIGVTTAGS
;
A
#
# COMPACT_ATOMS: atom_id res chain seq x y z
N LYS A 1 30.37 -3.67 4.60
CA LYS A 1 29.88 -4.99 4.10
C LYS A 1 28.82 -5.64 5.02
N ALA A 2 28.87 -5.45 6.34
CA ALA A 2 27.85 -6.02 7.26
C ALA A 2 26.47 -5.35 7.13
N THR A 3 26.40 -4.02 6.99
CA THR A 3 25.15 -3.24 6.90
C THR A 3 24.24 -3.68 5.74
N ALA A 4 24.80 -3.85 4.54
CA ALA A 4 24.05 -4.28 3.35
C ALA A 4 23.34 -5.64 3.54
N LYS A 5 23.91 -6.56 4.33
CA LYS A 5 23.29 -7.87 4.59
C LYS A 5 22.05 -7.74 5.46
N TYR A 6 22.12 -6.94 6.53
CA TYR A 6 20.99 -6.69 7.41
C TYR A 6 19.90 -5.85 6.71
N THR A 7 20.28 -4.85 5.93
CA THR A 7 19.35 -4.05 5.11
C THR A 7 18.61 -4.93 4.10
N LEU A 8 19.30 -5.88 3.45
CA LEU A 8 18.68 -6.78 2.49
C LEU A 8 17.67 -7.74 3.16
N ILE A 9 17.97 -8.24 4.36
CA ILE A 9 17.04 -9.06 5.15
C ILE A 9 15.81 -8.24 5.56
N ALA A 10 16.00 -7.01 6.05
CA ALA A 10 14.90 -6.12 6.42
C ALA A 10 14.03 -5.75 5.21
N ALA A 11 14.65 -5.44 4.08
CA ALA A 11 13.95 -5.12 2.83
C ALA A 11 13.16 -6.33 2.29
N LEU A 12 13.70 -7.55 2.41
CA LEU A 12 13.00 -8.78 2.03
C LEU A 12 11.73 -8.99 2.86
N MET A 13 11.80 -8.81 4.17
CA MET A 13 10.62 -8.93 5.03
C MET A 13 9.54 -7.91 4.66
N TYR A 14 9.94 -6.66 4.39
CA TYR A 14 9.02 -5.63 3.94
C TYR A 14 8.42 -5.93 2.55
N ALA A 15 9.22 -6.42 1.61
CA ALA A 15 8.78 -6.78 0.27
C ALA A 15 7.73 -7.90 0.30
N VAL A 16 7.92 -8.91 1.16
CA VAL A 16 6.95 -10.01 1.33
C VAL A 16 5.63 -9.49 1.90
N ALA A 17 5.67 -8.63 2.91
CA ALA A 17 4.47 -8.02 3.47
C ALA A 17 3.73 -7.18 2.42
N MET A 18 4.45 -6.36 1.65
CA MET A 18 3.86 -5.56 0.58
C MET A 18 3.29 -6.43 -0.53
N ALA A 19 3.95 -7.51 -0.93
CA ALA A 19 3.43 -8.44 -1.93
C ALA A 19 2.08 -9.05 -1.49
N PHE A 20 1.95 -9.44 -0.23
CA PHE A 20 0.70 -10.00 0.30
C PHE A 20 -0.46 -8.98 0.28
N VAL A 21 -0.17 -7.73 0.67
CA VAL A 21 -1.13 -6.62 0.59
C VAL A 21 -1.49 -6.32 -0.86
N TYR A 22 -0.52 -6.28 -1.77
CA TYR A 22 -0.75 -6.00 -3.19
C TYR A 22 -1.55 -7.11 -3.87
N ILE A 23 -1.33 -8.37 -3.53
CA ILE A 23 -2.14 -9.50 -4.01
C ILE A 23 -3.57 -9.36 -3.53
N SER A 24 -3.78 -9.01 -2.25
CA SER A 24 -5.11 -8.77 -1.70
C SER A 24 -5.82 -7.62 -2.42
N LEU A 25 -5.10 -6.53 -2.69
CA LEU A 25 -5.62 -5.38 -3.43
C LEU A 25 -5.90 -5.72 -4.91
N ALA A 26 -5.06 -6.54 -5.54
CA ALA A 26 -5.28 -7.02 -6.90
C ALA A 26 -6.52 -7.90 -6.98
N TYR A 27 -6.77 -8.74 -5.97
CA TYR A 27 -8.00 -9.52 -5.87
C TYR A 27 -9.22 -8.60 -5.77
N ILE A 28 -9.16 -7.57 -4.91
CA ILE A 28 -10.21 -6.54 -4.76
C ILE A 28 -10.45 -5.82 -6.09
N GLY A 29 -9.39 -5.36 -6.77
CA GLY A 29 -9.51 -4.71 -8.07
C GLY A 29 -10.08 -5.63 -9.15
N SER A 30 -9.68 -6.90 -9.15
CA SER A 30 -10.20 -7.90 -10.10
C SER A 30 -11.69 -8.18 -9.88
N THR A 31 -12.17 -8.24 -8.64
CA THR A 31 -13.59 -8.38 -8.34
C THR A 31 -14.38 -7.11 -8.62
N SER A 32 -13.76 -5.92 -8.56
CA SER A 32 -14.38 -4.67 -9.00
C SER A 32 -14.58 -4.60 -10.51
N SER A 33 -13.75 -5.29 -11.31
CA SER A 33 -13.97 -5.47 -12.75
C SER A 33 -15.32 -6.12 -13.07
N TYR A 34 -15.80 -6.99 -12.18
CA TYR A 34 -17.03 -7.76 -12.37
C TYR A 34 -18.29 -6.97 -12.00
N LEU A 35 -18.19 -5.89 -11.21
CA LEU A 35 -19.34 -5.12 -10.72
C LEU A 35 -19.77 -3.94 -11.61
N GLY A 36 -19.15 -3.76 -12.77
CA GLY A 36 -19.59 -2.79 -13.78
C GLY A 36 -19.06 -1.38 -13.58
N SER A 37 -18.47 -0.85 -14.66
CA SER A 37 -18.50 0.52 -15.22
C SER A 37 -18.66 1.80 -14.36
N GLU A 38 -18.62 1.78 -13.02
CA GLU A 38 -18.98 2.96 -12.19
C GLU A 38 -17.84 3.42 -11.25
N PHE A 39 -16.64 2.85 -11.36
CA PHE A 39 -15.47 3.39 -10.67
C PHE A 39 -14.56 4.10 -11.66
N SER A 40 -14.64 5.44 -11.65
CA SER A 40 -13.86 6.31 -12.54
C SER A 40 -12.34 6.18 -12.29
N ASN A 41 -11.94 5.85 -11.06
CA ASN A 41 -10.53 5.75 -10.68
C ASN A 41 -10.28 4.62 -9.67
N GLY A 42 -9.08 4.02 -9.71
CA GLY A 42 -8.64 3.04 -8.70
C GLY A 42 -8.59 3.61 -7.27
N GLY A 43 -8.47 4.93 -7.13
CA GLY A 43 -8.55 5.63 -5.85
C GLY A 43 -9.96 5.60 -5.21
N ASP A 44 -11.02 5.61 -6.01
CA ASP A 44 -12.39 5.46 -5.49
C ASP A 44 -12.62 4.04 -4.98
N ILE A 45 -12.13 3.02 -5.70
CA ILE A 45 -12.20 1.62 -5.26
C ILE A 45 -11.46 1.46 -3.93
N LEU A 46 -10.26 2.03 -3.84
CA LEU A 46 -9.42 1.96 -2.64
C LEU A 46 -10.03 2.72 -1.45
N THR A 47 -10.77 3.80 -1.68
CA THR A 47 -11.41 4.58 -0.60
C THR A 47 -12.76 3.97 -0.20
N ALA A 48 -13.50 3.42 -1.16
CA ALA A 48 -14.78 2.75 -0.93
C ALA A 48 -14.61 1.44 -0.13
N PHE A 49 -13.51 0.70 -0.31
CA PHE A 49 -13.31 -0.60 0.34
C PHE A 49 -13.15 -0.52 1.88
N PRO A 50 -12.26 0.32 2.45
CA PRO A 50 -12.23 0.59 3.89
C PRO A 50 -13.50 1.28 4.38
N PHE A 51 -14.15 2.09 3.55
CA PHE A 51 -15.40 2.76 3.92
C PHE A 51 -16.55 1.75 4.10
N SER A 52 -16.67 0.74 3.23
CA SER A 52 -17.66 -0.33 3.35
C SER A 52 -17.37 -1.29 4.50
N HIS A 53 -16.10 -1.53 4.85
CA HIS A 53 -15.75 -2.50 5.89
C HIS A 53 -15.57 -1.89 7.28
N PHE A 54 -15.11 -0.64 7.38
CA PHE A 54 -14.74 0.07 8.63
C PHE A 54 -15.44 1.44 8.81
N GLY A 55 -16.20 1.92 7.82
CA GLY A 55 -16.85 3.24 7.86
C GLY A 55 -15.86 4.40 7.72
N ALA A 56 -16.23 5.58 8.20
CA ALA A 56 -15.42 6.81 8.11
C ALA A 56 -14.04 6.72 8.80
N PHE A 57 -13.88 5.79 9.75
CA PHE A 57 -12.59 5.58 10.41
C PHE A 57 -11.58 4.88 9.47
N GLY A 58 -12.06 4.04 8.54
CA GLY A 58 -11.22 3.31 7.59
C GLY A 58 -10.53 4.22 6.56
N SER A 59 -11.24 5.24 6.06
CA SER A 59 -10.66 6.20 5.11
C SER A 59 -9.59 7.09 5.75
N LEU A 60 -9.79 7.49 7.01
CA LEU A 60 -8.78 8.25 7.77
C LEU A 60 -7.50 7.44 8.00
N LEU A 61 -7.66 6.17 8.37
CA LEU A 61 -6.54 5.25 8.61
C LEU A 61 -5.74 5.00 7.32
N LEU A 62 -6.44 4.81 6.20
CA LEU A 62 -5.82 4.64 4.89
C LEU A 62 -5.00 5.88 4.49
N GLY A 63 -5.54 7.09 4.69
CA GLY A 63 -4.82 8.34 4.44
C GLY A 63 -3.55 8.46 5.28
N ALA A 64 -3.63 8.13 6.57
CA ALA A 64 -2.47 8.14 7.46
C ALA A 64 -1.39 7.13 7.03
N VAL A 65 -1.79 5.91 6.66
CA VAL A 65 -0.88 4.87 6.15
C VAL A 65 -0.18 5.33 4.86
N MET A 66 -0.90 5.96 3.93
CA MET A 66 -0.31 6.46 2.69
C MET A 66 0.73 7.56 2.95
N VAL A 67 0.45 8.49 3.86
CA VAL A 67 1.42 9.52 4.25
C VAL A 67 2.68 8.89 4.85
N LEU A 68 2.52 7.90 5.74
CA LEU A 68 3.65 7.17 6.33
C LEU A 68 4.46 6.39 5.29
N ALA A 69 3.80 5.75 4.33
CA ALA A 69 4.45 5.03 3.25
C ALA A 69 5.27 5.97 2.34
N CYS A 70 4.69 7.11 1.96
CA CYS A 70 5.38 8.15 1.20
C CYS A 70 6.59 8.72 1.96
N LEU A 71 6.44 8.94 3.28
CA LEU A 71 7.51 9.44 4.12
C LEU A 71 8.68 8.44 4.19
N THR A 72 8.41 7.15 4.40
CA THR A 72 9.43 6.09 4.38
C THR A 72 10.15 6.03 3.03
N THR A 73 9.42 6.15 1.93
CA THR A 73 10.00 6.12 0.57
C THR A 73 10.91 7.31 0.34
N ALA A 74 10.48 8.51 0.76
CA ALA A 74 11.29 9.72 0.68
C ALA A 74 12.57 9.58 1.51
N ILE A 75 12.49 9.10 2.76
CA ILE A 75 13.66 8.85 3.62
C ILE A 75 14.61 7.85 2.96
N GLY A 76 14.08 6.78 2.37
CA GLY A 76 14.86 5.76 1.67
C GLY A 76 15.61 6.32 0.46
N VAL A 77 14.94 7.12 -0.37
CA VAL A 77 15.56 7.79 -1.54
C VAL A 77 16.63 8.78 -1.11
N THR A 78 16.37 9.61 -0.08
CA THR A 78 17.35 10.57 0.42
C THR A 78 18.60 9.89 0.98
N THR A 79 18.43 8.79 1.72
CA THR A 79 19.55 8.05 2.32
C THR A 79 20.32 7.20 1.29
N ALA A 80 19.67 6.77 0.21
CA ALA A 80 20.32 6.02 -0.87
C ALA A 80 21.11 6.91 -1.85
N GLY A 81 20.78 8.20 -1.92
CA GLY A 81 21.44 9.18 -2.79
C GLY A 81 22.70 9.82 -2.19
N SER A 82 23.01 9.56 -0.91
CA SER A 82 24.20 10.05 -0.18
C SER A 82 25.16 8.91 0.14
#